data_AF-A0A7H8NII1-F1
#
_entry.id   AF-A0A7H8NII1-F1
#
_cell.length_a   1.000
_cell.length_b   1.000
_cell.length_c   1.000
_cell.angle_alpha   90.00
_cell.angle_beta   90.00
_cell.angle_gamma   90.00
#
_symmetry.space_group_name_H-M   'P 1'
#
loop_
_entity.id
_entity.type
_entity.pdbx_description
1 polymer ?
#
loop_
_entity_poly.entity_id
_entity_poly.type
_entity_poly.pdbx_seq_one_letter_code
_entity_poly.pdbx_strand_id
1 'polypeptide(L)'
;MDWAYLSGLAERVAIGIAQKWHIVESADVKQEILLHAYTHRATIEAHYGSEDFLWKIFHKAGTQYASRERNYRDLLDDTYYYTPDEAKLAVQTFLYTDAELGEVVGKKDDLLRTRVGDNIVSARADAATALKKLPERYKQLLMRRHVYGLPVSDQADRQALTRATVALAQQMNRTLRIRRHTT
;
A
#
# COMPACT_ATOMS: atom_id res chain seq x y z
N MET A 1 19.12 24.75 -13.17
CA MET A 1 18.48 23.54 -12.61
C MET A 1 19.53 22.45 -12.57
N ASP A 2 19.83 21.91 -11.38
CA ASP A 2 20.77 20.80 -11.22
C ASP A 2 20.03 19.46 -11.18
N TRP A 3 20.32 18.60 -12.16
CA TRP A 3 19.76 17.25 -12.30
C TRP A 3 20.33 16.26 -11.28
N ALA A 4 21.54 16.48 -10.75
CA ALA A 4 22.09 15.64 -9.70
C ALA A 4 21.28 15.79 -8.40
N TYR A 5 20.93 17.03 -8.02
CA TYR A 5 20.01 17.29 -6.92
C TYR A 5 18.63 16.63 -7.13
N LEU A 6 18.02 16.77 -8.31
CA LEU A 6 16.72 16.12 -8.60
C LEU A 6 16.82 14.59 -8.55
N SER A 7 17.92 14.01 -9.04
CA SER A 7 18.19 12.58 -8.96
C SER A 7 18.29 12.09 -7.51
N GLY A 8 18.96 12.83 -6.63
CA GLY A 8 19.03 12.53 -5.20
C GLY A 8 17.67 12.63 -4.50
N LEU A 9 16.86 13.63 -4.86
CA LEU A 9 15.48 13.77 -4.35
C LEU A 9 14.60 12.60 -4.81
N ALA A 10 14.65 12.27 -6.11
CA ALA A 10 13.89 11.18 -6.70
C ALA A 10 14.25 9.82 -6.07
N GLU A 11 15.53 9.58 -5.78
CA GLU A 11 16.00 8.36 -5.13
C GLU A 11 15.42 8.19 -3.71
N ARG A 12 15.43 9.24 -2.89
CA ARG A 12 14.81 9.23 -1.56
C ARG A 12 13.32 8.89 -1.64
N VAL A 13 12.60 9.48 -2.60
CA VAL A 13 11.19 9.17 -2.84
C VAL A 13 11.02 7.71 -3.26
N ALA A 14 11.80 7.25 -4.24
CA ALA A 14 11.70 5.93 -4.82
C ALA A 14 11.95 4.82 -3.81
N ILE A 15 12.94 4.97 -2.92
CA ILE A 15 13.19 4.05 -1.81
C ILE A 15 11.95 3.96 -0.90
N GLY A 16 11.37 5.10 -0.52
CA GLY A 16 10.18 5.13 0.33
C GLY A 16 8.96 4.47 -0.31
N ILE A 17 8.83 4.55 -1.64
CA ILE A 17 7.76 3.88 -2.40
C ILE A 17 8.02 2.37 -2.46
N ALA A 18 9.20 1.93 -2.90
CA ALA A 18 9.55 0.51 -3.02
C ALA A 18 9.48 -0.25 -1.67
N GLN A 19 9.76 0.44 -0.56
CA GLN A 19 9.57 -0.12 0.78
C GLN A 19 8.10 -0.43 1.11
N LYS A 20 7.16 0.34 0.58
CA LYS A 20 5.71 0.15 0.79
C LYS A 20 5.07 -0.73 -0.30
N TRP A 21 5.61 -0.67 -1.51
CA TRP A 21 5.12 -1.35 -2.70
C TRP A 21 6.18 -2.34 -3.19
N HIS A 22 6.22 -3.55 -2.62
CA HIS A 22 7.22 -4.57 -2.97
C HIS A 22 7.08 -5.15 -4.39
N ILE A 23 6.14 -4.62 -5.17
CA ILE A 23 5.93 -4.98 -6.58
C ILE A 23 6.87 -4.21 -7.52
N VAL A 24 7.42 -3.07 -7.07
CA VAL A 24 8.32 -2.23 -7.86
C VAL A 24 9.72 -2.17 -7.26
N GLU A 25 10.73 -2.05 -8.12
CA GLU A 25 12.10 -1.78 -7.69
C GLU A 25 12.35 -0.28 -7.58
N SER A 26 13.18 0.13 -6.63
CA SER A 26 13.47 1.55 -6.41
C SER A 26 14.16 2.21 -7.61
N ALA A 27 14.95 1.44 -8.38
CA ALA A 27 15.61 1.93 -9.59
C ALA A 27 14.58 2.32 -10.67
N ASP A 28 13.59 1.47 -10.93
CA ASP A 28 12.53 1.71 -11.91
C ASP A 28 11.66 2.91 -11.50
N VAL A 29 11.28 2.97 -10.22
CA VAL A 29 10.51 4.11 -9.68
C VAL A 29 11.30 5.42 -9.82
N LYS A 30 12.61 5.40 -9.53
CA LYS A 30 13.48 6.57 -9.72
C LYS A 30 13.53 7.01 -11.17
N GLN A 31 13.73 6.06 -12.09
CA GLN A 31 13.77 6.34 -13.52
C GLN A 31 12.47 6.98 -14.00
N GLU A 32 11.32 6.47 -13.55
CA GLU A 32 10.04 7.01 -13.97
C GLU A 32 9.73 8.39 -13.37
N ILE A 33 10.15 8.64 -12.12
CA ILE A 33 10.09 9.99 -11.53
C ILE A 33 10.92 10.98 -12.35
N LEU A 34 12.13 10.60 -12.75
CA LEU A 34 13.01 11.45 -13.55
C LEU A 34 12.49 11.67 -14.97
N LEU A 35 11.91 10.64 -15.59
CA LEU A 35 11.22 10.77 -16.88
C LEU A 35 10.07 11.77 -16.76
N HIS A 36 9.24 11.65 -15.71
CA HIS A 36 8.14 12.58 -15.46
C HIS A 36 8.64 14.02 -15.27
N ALA A 37 9.73 14.20 -14.53
CA ALA A 37 10.38 15.50 -14.32
C ALA A 37 10.91 16.10 -15.64
N TYR A 38 11.48 15.26 -16.51
CA TYR A 38 11.95 15.67 -17.83
C TYR A 38 10.79 16.08 -18.75
N THR A 39 9.70 15.31 -18.80
CA THR A 39 8.51 15.63 -19.59
C THR A 39 7.86 16.94 -19.14
N HIS A 40 7.87 17.23 -17.84
CA HIS A 40 7.27 18.44 -17.25
C HIS A 40 8.31 19.48 -16.82
N ARG A 41 9.45 19.52 -17.52
CA ARG A 41 10.62 20.32 -17.15
C ARG A 41 10.28 21.79 -16.88
N ALA A 42 9.43 22.43 -17.68
CA ALA A 42 9.06 23.83 -17.49
C ALA A 42 8.43 24.08 -16.10
N THR A 43 7.56 23.18 -15.65
CA THR A 43 6.92 23.24 -14.33
C THR A 43 7.93 22.96 -13.21
N ILE A 44 8.81 21.97 -13.42
CA ILE A 44 9.86 21.63 -12.44
C ILE A 44 10.85 22.79 -12.27
N GLU A 45 11.24 23.45 -13.35
CA GLU A 45 12.12 24.61 -13.33
C GLU A 45 11.47 25.81 -12.62
N ALA A 46 10.19 26.09 -12.89
CA ALA A 46 9.44 27.16 -12.25
C ALA A 46 9.34 27.00 -10.72
N HIS A 47 9.36 25.76 -10.23
CA HIS A 47 9.24 25.43 -8.81
C HIS A 47 10.52 24.82 -8.21
N TYR A 48 11.67 24.96 -8.89
CA TYR A 48 12.91 24.29 -8.51
C TYR A 48 13.38 24.62 -7.09
N GLY A 49 13.11 25.84 -6.61
CA GLY A 49 13.44 26.27 -5.26
C GLY A 49 12.52 25.73 -4.15
N SER A 50 11.45 25.01 -4.48
CA SER A 50 10.48 24.48 -3.52
C SER A 50 10.61 22.97 -3.40
N GLU A 51 11.49 22.50 -2.50
CA GLU A 51 11.70 21.06 -2.26
C GLU A 51 10.38 20.34 -1.90
N ASP A 52 9.51 20.96 -1.09
CA ASP A 52 8.21 20.39 -0.74
C ASP A 52 7.31 20.13 -1.94
N PHE A 53 7.32 21.04 -2.93
CA PHE A 53 6.54 20.90 -4.14
C PHE A 53 7.11 19.78 -5.02
N LEU A 54 8.44 19.78 -5.21
CA LEU A 54 9.15 18.75 -5.96
C LEU A 54 8.93 17.36 -5.34
N TRP A 55 9.01 17.26 -4.02
CA TRP A 55 8.74 16.02 -3.28
C TRP A 55 7.33 15.51 -3.54
N LYS A 56 6.31 16.39 -3.48
CA LYS A 56 4.91 16.01 -3.75
C LYS A 56 4.72 15.51 -5.18
N ILE A 57 5.30 16.18 -6.18
CA ILE A 57 5.21 15.74 -7.58
C ILE A 57 5.92 14.40 -7.76
N PHE A 58 7.13 14.24 -7.25
CA PHE A 58 7.91 13.02 -7.38
C PHE A 58 7.22 11.85 -6.69
N HIS A 59 6.69 12.07 -5.49
CA HIS A 59 5.92 11.07 -4.76
C HIS A 59 4.66 10.67 -5.55
N LYS A 60 3.95 11.63 -6.14
CA LYS A 60 2.78 11.35 -6.98
C LYS A 60 3.15 10.54 -8.22
N ALA A 61 4.18 10.94 -8.96
CA ALA A 61 4.64 10.25 -10.17
C ALA A 61 5.06 8.80 -9.86
N GLY A 62 5.90 8.61 -8.83
CA GLY A 62 6.33 7.27 -8.42
C GLY A 62 5.18 6.39 -7.93
N THR A 63 4.20 6.97 -7.21
CA THR A 63 3.03 6.20 -6.74
C THR A 63 2.13 5.80 -7.90
N GLN A 64 1.97 6.66 -8.92
CA GLN A 64 1.21 6.33 -10.13
C GLN A 64 1.88 5.20 -10.91
N TYR A 65 3.21 5.22 -11.05
CA TYR A 65 3.97 4.13 -11.64
C TYR A 65 3.74 2.82 -10.88
N ALA A 66 3.93 2.82 -9.56
CA ALA A 66 3.73 1.64 -8.72
C ALA A 66 2.30 1.10 -8.80
N SER A 67 1.31 1.98 -8.86
CA SER A 67 -0.09 1.59 -9.06
C SER A 67 -0.35 0.98 -10.43
N ARG A 68 0.30 1.48 -11.49
CA ARG A 68 0.17 0.94 -12.85
C ARG A 68 0.79 -0.45 -12.94
N GLU A 69 2.01 -0.61 -12.42
CA GLU A 69 2.69 -1.90 -12.37
C GLU A 69 1.89 -2.93 -11.59
N ARG A 70 1.30 -2.50 -10.46
CA ARG A 70 0.37 -3.32 -9.71
C ARG A 70 -0.84 -3.77 -10.54
N ASN A 71 -1.56 -2.84 -11.16
CA ASN A 71 -2.73 -3.21 -11.99
C ASN A 71 -2.33 -4.17 -13.13
N TYR A 72 -1.13 -3.99 -13.70
CA TYR A 72 -0.62 -4.84 -14.77
C TYR A 72 -0.34 -6.26 -14.28
N ARG A 73 0.32 -6.44 -13.13
CA ARG A 73 0.53 -7.77 -12.55
C ARG A 73 -0.76 -8.39 -12.02
N ASP A 74 -1.65 -7.58 -11.44
CA ASP A 74 -2.97 -8.04 -11.03
C ASP A 74 -3.72 -8.63 -12.26
N LEU A 75 -3.60 -8.00 -13.43
CA LEU A 75 -4.24 -8.46 -14.68
C LEU A 75 -3.54 -9.67 -15.32
N LEU A 76 -2.21 -9.73 -15.29
CA LEU A 76 -1.44 -10.81 -15.93
C LEU A 76 -1.31 -12.07 -15.06
N ASP A 77 -1.07 -11.88 -13.77
CA ASP A 77 -0.76 -12.95 -12.85
C ASP A 77 -1.99 -13.43 -12.07
N ASP A 78 -3.15 -12.78 -12.25
CA ASP A 78 -4.37 -12.96 -11.43
C ASP A 78 -4.07 -12.89 -9.93
N THR A 79 -3.05 -12.10 -9.57
CA THR A 79 -2.50 -12.06 -8.21
C THR A 79 -2.61 -10.64 -7.68
N TYR A 80 -3.65 -10.41 -6.89
CA TYR A 80 -3.85 -9.10 -6.28
C TYR A 80 -2.81 -8.79 -5.19
N TYR A 81 -2.18 -7.61 -5.24
CA TYR A 81 -1.22 -7.20 -4.21
C TYR A 81 -1.81 -6.19 -3.20
N TYR A 82 -1.87 -6.54 -1.92
CA TYR A 82 -2.32 -5.63 -0.84
C TYR A 82 -1.26 -4.57 -0.49
N THR A 83 -1.68 -3.32 -0.40
CA THR A 83 -0.92 -2.22 0.22
C THR A 83 -1.14 -2.17 1.74
N PRO A 84 -0.27 -1.49 2.52
CA PRO A 84 -0.49 -1.28 3.96
C PRO A 84 -1.84 -0.61 4.27
N ASP A 85 -2.27 0.35 3.46
CA ASP A 85 -3.54 1.04 3.66
C ASP A 85 -4.74 0.12 3.41
N GLU A 86 -4.66 -0.75 2.41
CA GLU A 86 -5.70 -1.76 2.14
C GLU A 86 -5.73 -2.85 3.20
N ALA A 87 -4.57 -3.28 3.70
CA ALA A 87 -4.49 -4.23 4.82
C ALA A 87 -5.12 -3.65 6.09
N LYS A 88 -4.91 -2.35 6.33
CA LYS A 88 -5.59 -1.62 7.40
C LYS A 88 -7.10 -1.60 7.20
N LEU A 89 -7.58 -1.24 6.01
CA LEU A 89 -9.02 -1.25 5.68
C LEU A 89 -9.62 -2.64 5.90
N ALA A 90 -8.92 -3.69 5.47
CA ALA A 90 -9.37 -5.07 5.66
C ALA A 90 -9.54 -5.42 7.15
N VAL A 91 -8.64 -4.97 8.04
CA VAL A 91 -8.78 -5.18 9.50
C VAL A 91 -9.94 -4.38 10.08
N GLN A 92 -10.18 -3.15 9.61
CA GLN A 92 -11.30 -2.32 10.09
C GLN A 92 -12.66 -2.99 9.84
N THR A 93 -12.75 -3.88 8.85
CA THR A 93 -14.00 -4.61 8.57
C THR A 93 -14.37 -5.61 9.66
N PHE A 94 -13.47 -5.93 10.59
CA PHE A 94 -13.75 -6.87 11.68
C PHE A 94 -14.74 -6.32 12.70
N LEU A 95 -14.98 -4.99 12.68
CA LEU A 95 -16.03 -4.36 13.48
C LEU A 95 -17.43 -4.72 12.99
N TYR A 96 -17.58 -5.01 11.70
CA TYR A 96 -18.89 -5.33 11.11
C TYR A 96 -19.24 -6.80 11.33
N THR A 97 -20.53 -7.03 11.55
CA THR A 97 -21.14 -8.36 11.55
C THR A 97 -21.22 -8.91 10.12
N ASP A 98 -21.36 -10.23 10.00
CA ASP A 98 -21.46 -10.89 8.68
C ASP A 98 -22.74 -10.46 7.94
N ALA A 99 -23.81 -10.12 8.66
CA ALA A 99 -25.04 -9.58 8.09
C ALA A 99 -24.84 -8.18 7.50
N GLU A 100 -24.15 -7.29 8.22
CA GLU A 100 -23.83 -5.93 7.74
C GLU A 100 -22.90 -5.96 6.53
N LEU A 101 -21.95 -6.89 6.49
CA LEU A 101 -21.10 -7.08 5.31
C LEU A 101 -21.88 -7.63 4.12
N GLY A 102 -22.83 -8.55 4.36
CA GLY A 102 -23.69 -9.11 3.33
C GLY A 102 -24.52 -8.05 2.59
N GLU A 103 -24.89 -6.94 3.24
CA GLU A 103 -25.60 -5.83 2.59
C GLU A 103 -24.73 -4.95 1.67
N VAL A 104 -23.40 -5.01 1.86
CA VAL A 104 -22.40 -4.30 1.04
C VAL A 104 -22.01 -5.12 -0.20
N VAL A 105 -22.05 -6.45 -0.07
CA VAL A 105 -21.85 -7.42 -1.16
C VAL A 105 -22.94 -7.24 -2.22
N GLY A 106 -22.56 -7.01 -3.48
CA GLY A 106 -23.49 -6.85 -4.61
C GLY A 106 -23.98 -5.42 -4.90
N LYS A 107 -23.73 -4.42 -4.04
CA LYS A 107 -24.03 -2.99 -4.33
C LYS A 107 -22.80 -2.21 -4.86
N LYS A 108 -21.60 -2.58 -4.40
CA LYS A 108 -20.30 -2.04 -4.86
C LYS A 108 -19.28 -3.13 -5.22
N ASP A 109 -19.55 -4.36 -4.84
CA ASP A 109 -18.71 -5.53 -5.00
C ASP A 109 -19.36 -6.41 -6.08
N ASP A 110 -18.82 -6.35 -7.30
CA ASP A 110 -19.29 -7.14 -8.44
C ASP A 110 -18.55 -8.48 -8.56
N LEU A 111 -17.67 -8.82 -7.60
CA LEU A 111 -16.78 -9.98 -7.59
C LEU A 111 -15.87 -10.11 -8.83
N LEU A 112 -15.92 -9.14 -9.76
CA LEU A 112 -15.16 -9.09 -11.01
C LEU A 112 -14.01 -8.08 -10.93
N ARG A 113 -13.98 -7.24 -9.90
CA ARG A 113 -12.95 -6.22 -9.69
C ARG A 113 -11.87 -6.69 -8.73
N THR A 114 -10.64 -6.37 -9.11
CA THR A 114 -9.42 -6.76 -8.39
C THR A 114 -9.17 -5.93 -7.12
N ARG A 115 -9.67 -4.69 -6.98
CA ARG A 115 -9.35 -3.81 -5.83
C ARG A 115 -10.12 -4.18 -4.55
N VAL A 116 -9.47 -4.09 -3.39
CA VAL A 116 -10.01 -4.38 -2.05
C VAL A 116 -11.24 -3.55 -1.68
N GLY A 117 -11.33 -2.33 -2.20
CA GLY A 117 -12.53 -1.50 -2.03
C GLY A 117 -13.79 -2.14 -2.62
N ASP A 118 -13.60 -3.06 -3.57
CA ASP A 118 -14.64 -3.73 -4.34
C ASP A 118 -14.72 -5.23 -3.99
N ASN A 119 -13.97 -5.76 -3.00
CA ASN A 119 -13.90 -7.20 -2.67
C ASN A 119 -13.65 -7.43 -1.16
N ILE A 120 -14.50 -6.83 -0.33
CA ILE A 120 -14.27 -6.65 1.12
C ILE A 120 -14.25 -7.99 1.88
N VAL A 121 -15.07 -8.95 1.48
CA VAL A 121 -15.18 -10.26 2.16
C VAL A 121 -13.90 -11.07 1.99
N SER A 122 -13.37 -11.13 0.77
CA SER A 122 -12.11 -11.80 0.46
C SER A 122 -10.94 -11.16 1.22
N ALA A 123 -10.89 -9.83 1.24
CA ALA A 123 -9.88 -9.07 1.99
C ALA A 123 -9.96 -9.35 3.51
N ARG A 124 -11.16 -9.44 4.07
CA ARG A 124 -11.39 -9.78 5.48
C ARG A 124 -10.87 -11.20 5.81
N ALA A 125 -11.17 -12.17 4.95
CA ALA A 125 -10.73 -13.56 5.14
C ALA A 125 -9.19 -13.70 5.07
N ASP A 126 -8.56 -13.01 4.12
CA ASP A 126 -7.10 -12.99 3.99
C ASP A 126 -6.45 -12.30 5.20
N ALA A 127 -7.01 -11.17 5.66
CA ALA A 127 -6.55 -10.48 6.86
C ALA A 127 -6.68 -11.36 8.10
N ALA A 128 -7.78 -12.11 8.25
CA ALA A 128 -8.00 -13.03 9.38
C ALA A 128 -6.95 -14.15 9.39
N THR A 129 -6.58 -14.66 8.22
CA THR A 129 -5.54 -15.68 8.08
C THR A 129 -4.15 -15.10 8.35
N ALA A 130 -3.85 -13.91 7.84
CA ALA A 130 -2.58 -13.23 8.02
C ALA A 130 -2.32 -12.82 9.47
N LEU A 131 -3.35 -12.30 10.18
CA LEU A 131 -3.27 -11.91 11.59
C LEU A 131 -2.83 -13.05 12.50
N LYS A 132 -3.24 -14.30 12.21
CA LYS A 132 -2.83 -15.49 12.98
C LYS A 132 -1.32 -15.77 12.90
N LYS A 133 -0.64 -15.24 11.89
CA LYS A 133 0.79 -15.45 11.63
C LYS A 133 1.67 -14.28 12.10
N LEU A 134 1.06 -13.20 12.60
CA LEU A 134 1.79 -12.05 13.13
C LEU A 134 2.17 -12.25 14.60
N PRO A 135 3.23 -11.58 15.09
CA PRO A 135 3.53 -11.51 16.52
C PRO A 135 2.34 -10.96 17.32
N GLU A 136 2.09 -11.52 18.51
CA GLU A 136 0.93 -11.16 19.33
C GLU A 136 0.87 -9.66 19.66
N ARG A 137 2.02 -9.03 19.92
CA ARG A 137 2.09 -7.57 20.12
C ARG A 137 1.54 -6.78 18.92
N TYR A 138 1.85 -7.20 17.70
CA TYR A 138 1.39 -6.50 16.49
C TYR A 138 -0.10 -6.71 16.27
N LYS A 139 -0.60 -7.92 16.49
CA LYS A 139 -2.02 -8.23 16.45
C LYS A 139 -2.81 -7.36 17.43
N GLN A 140 -2.35 -7.25 18.68
CA GLN A 140 -3.01 -6.43 19.70
C GLN A 140 -3.04 -4.95 19.33
N LEU A 141 -1.93 -4.40 18.81
CA LEU A 141 -1.86 -3.00 18.36
C LEU A 141 -2.83 -2.74 17.19
N LEU A 142 -2.88 -3.64 16.21
CA LEU A 142 -3.79 -3.54 15.07
C LEU A 142 -5.26 -3.60 15.51
N MET A 143 -5.62 -4.57 16.35
CA MET A 143 -7.00 -4.70 16.87
C MET A 143 -7.39 -3.49 17.73
N ARG A 144 -6.53 -3.09 18.66
CA ARG A 144 -6.75 -1.93 19.55
C ARG A 144 -7.03 -0.66 18.75
N ARG A 145 -6.18 -0.34 17.78
CA ARG A 145 -6.28 0.92 17.04
C ARG A 145 -7.34 0.89 15.94
N HIS A 146 -7.41 -0.19 15.16
CA HIS A 146 -8.19 -0.22 13.93
C HIS A 146 -9.56 -0.88 14.09
N VAL A 147 -9.73 -1.81 15.03
CA VAL A 147 -11.04 -2.43 15.30
C VAL A 147 -11.76 -1.73 16.45
N TYR A 148 -11.08 -1.58 17.60
CA TYR A 148 -11.71 -1.00 18.79
C TYR A 148 -11.64 0.53 18.87
N GLY A 149 -10.96 1.18 17.92
CA GLY A 149 -10.83 2.65 17.88
C GLY A 149 -10.04 3.26 19.04
N LEU A 150 -9.38 2.45 19.87
CA LEU A 150 -8.67 2.92 21.06
C LEU A 150 -7.36 3.63 20.67
N PRO A 151 -6.99 4.71 21.39
CA PRO A 151 -5.74 5.41 21.12
C PRO A 151 -4.52 4.57 21.50
N VAL A 152 -3.42 4.84 20.79
CA VAL A 152 -2.08 4.35 21.10
C VAL A 152 -1.30 5.52 21.69
N SER A 153 -1.04 5.45 22.99
CA SER A 153 -0.56 6.57 23.80
C SER A 153 0.93 6.83 23.61
N ASP A 154 1.75 5.78 23.51
CA ASP A 154 3.20 5.89 23.45
C ASP A 154 3.74 6.01 22.01
N GLN A 155 4.83 6.78 21.84
CA GLN A 155 5.55 6.92 20.58
C GLN A 155 6.11 5.58 20.09
N ALA A 156 6.61 4.75 21.00
CA ALA A 156 7.11 3.42 20.66
C ALA A 156 6.01 2.55 20.03
N ASP A 157 4.80 2.60 20.58
CA ASP A 157 3.67 1.83 20.06
C ASP A 157 3.12 2.39 18.74
N ARG A 158 3.21 3.71 18.50
CA ARG A 158 2.89 4.28 17.18
C ARG A 158 3.83 3.76 16.10
N GLN A 159 5.13 3.69 16.39
CA GLN A 159 6.09 3.12 15.45
C GLN A 159 5.86 1.62 15.24
N ALA A 160 5.59 0.89 16.34
CA ALA A 160 5.27 -0.54 16.27
C ALA A 160 3.99 -0.79 15.46
N LEU A 161 2.97 0.06 15.58
CA LEU A 161 1.74 -0.03 14.79
C LEU A 161 2.00 0.17 13.29
N THR A 162 2.81 1.17 12.92
CA THR A 162 3.17 1.39 11.51
C THR A 162 3.87 0.14 10.95
N ARG A 163 4.80 -0.44 11.70
CA ARG A 163 5.47 -1.70 11.32
C ARG A 163 4.50 -2.88 11.27
N ALA A 164 3.57 -2.97 12.21
CA ALA A 164 2.53 -4.00 12.23
C ALA A 164 1.63 -3.95 10.99
N THR A 165 1.30 -2.75 10.52
CA THR A 165 0.48 -2.53 9.30
C THR A 165 1.22 -3.01 8.06
N VAL A 166 2.52 -2.67 7.93
CA VAL A 166 3.36 -3.16 6.83
C VAL A 166 3.52 -4.68 6.89
N ALA A 167 3.79 -5.24 8.07
CA ALA A 167 3.93 -6.67 8.28
C ALA A 167 2.64 -7.44 7.94
N LEU A 168 1.48 -6.88 8.27
CA LEU A 168 0.19 -7.45 7.90
C LEU A 168 0.03 -7.52 6.38
N ALA A 169 0.28 -6.42 5.66
CA ALA A 169 0.19 -6.40 4.21
C ALA A 169 1.12 -7.44 3.57
N GLN A 170 2.38 -7.50 4.02
CA GLN A 170 3.34 -8.52 3.57
C GLN A 170 2.82 -9.94 3.82
N GLN A 171 2.22 -10.20 4.97
CA GLN A 171 1.73 -11.53 5.34
C GLN A 171 0.46 -11.94 4.58
N MET A 172 -0.42 -10.98 4.27
CA MET A 172 -1.55 -11.17 3.37
C MET A 172 -1.05 -11.55 1.97
N ASN A 173 -0.10 -10.78 1.43
CA ASN A 173 0.52 -11.03 0.12
C ASN A 173 1.27 -12.37 0.06
N ARG A 174 1.94 -12.78 1.14
CA ARG A 174 2.60 -14.09 1.22
C ARG A 174 1.61 -15.24 1.17
N THR A 175 0.44 -15.08 1.79
CA THR A 175 -0.59 -16.13 1.82
C THR A 175 -1.19 -16.36 0.43
N LEU A 176 -1.37 -15.28 -0.36
CA LEU A 176 -1.76 -15.38 -1.76
C LEU A 176 -0.73 -16.17 -2.60
N ARG A 177 0.57 -15.91 -2.41
CA ARG A 177 1.64 -16.63 -3.13
C ARG A 177 1.70 -18.13 -2.81
N ILE A 178 1.46 -18.52 -1.56
CA ILE A 178 1.55 -19.93 -1.14
C ILE A 178 0.41 -20.78 -1.75
N ARG A 179 -0.81 -20.25 -1.85
CA ARG A 179 -1.96 -20.98 -2.42
C ARG A 179 -1.70 -21.49 -3.84
N ARG A 180 -0.83 -20.85 -4.60
CA ARG A 180 -0.52 -21.17 -6.01
C ARG A 180 0.46 -22.35 -6.20
N HIS A 181 1.25 -22.69 -5.18
CA HIS A 181 2.22 -23.79 -5.27
C HIS A 181 1.64 -25.14 -4.81
N THR A 182 0.38 -25.17 -4.38
CA THR A 182 -0.25 -26.38 -3.80
C THR A 182 -1.38 -26.95 -4.67
N THR A 183 -1.48 -26.49 -5.92
CA THR A 183 -2.32 -27.01 -6.99
C THR A 183 -1.45 -27.55 -8.09
#